data_AF-A0A3A0DT36-F1
#
_entry.id   AF-A0A3A0DT36-F1
#
_cell.length_a   1.000
_cell.length_b   1.000
_cell.length_c   1.000
_cell.angle_alpha   90.00
_cell.angle_beta   90.00
_cell.angle_gamma   90.00
#
_symmetry.space_group_name_H-M   'P 1'
#
loop_
_entity.id
_entity.type
_entity.pdbx_description
1 polymer ?
#
loop_
_entity_poly.entity_id
_entity_poly.type
_entity_poly.pdbx_seq_one_letter_code
_entity_poly.pdbx_strand_id
1 'polypeptide(L)'
;MGHFFSDFDALWTLAALVPLMMAAAAWALQMACGFCSVDPPEFWHAVTTVVIIAVVNAVLRFLLQSSDADYGMASMYVAPLVATGAVISLSLPAGPFTAMTITVVQGFLCALIYFGLRWLQTVVAASIMLL
;
A
#
# COMPACT_ATOMS: atom_id res chain seq x y z
N MET A 1 1.04 35.85 0.13
CA MET A 1 1.77 35.05 1.12
C MET A 1 0.92 34.00 1.85
N GLY A 2 -0.37 33.80 1.52
CA GLY A 2 -1.20 32.74 2.14
C GLY A 2 -1.07 31.35 1.52
N HIS A 3 -0.70 31.23 0.24
CA HIS A 3 -0.57 29.94 -0.44
C HIS A 3 0.61 29.08 0.09
N PHE A 4 1.72 29.71 0.46
CA PHE A 4 2.95 29.01 0.86
C PHE A 4 2.80 28.25 2.19
N PHE A 5 1.99 28.77 3.13
CA PHE A 5 1.72 28.10 4.41
C PHE A 5 0.72 26.95 4.27
N SER A 6 -0.30 27.10 3.41
CA SER A 6 -1.26 26.03 3.09
C SER A 6 -0.60 24.81 2.46
N ASP A 7 0.36 25.02 1.54
CA ASP A 7 1.07 23.93 0.88
C ASP A 7 2.05 23.22 1.84
N PHE A 8 2.65 23.97 2.78
CA PHE A 8 3.50 23.40 3.84
C PHE A 8 2.69 22.50 4.77
N ASP A 9 1.53 22.94 5.26
CA ASP A 9 0.66 22.13 6.12
C ASP A 9 0.17 20.86 5.41
N ALA A 10 -0.17 20.94 4.12
CA ALA A 10 -0.55 19.78 3.31
C ALA A 10 0.60 18.78 3.15
N LEU A 11 1.83 19.26 2.96
CA LEU A 11 3.00 18.39 2.77
C LEU A 11 3.42 17.72 4.09
N TRP A 12 3.36 18.43 5.21
CA TRP A 12 3.64 17.88 6.55
C TRP A 12 2.57 16.89 7.01
N THR A 13 1.30 17.17 6.74
CA THR A 13 0.20 16.22 7.02
C THR A 13 0.32 14.95 6.17
N LEU A 14 0.68 15.08 4.88
CA LEU A 14 1.04 13.93 4.04
C LEU A 14 2.21 13.15 4.62
N ALA A 15 3.30 13.82 5.01
CA ALA A 15 4.47 13.18 5.58
C ALA A 15 4.17 12.44 6.90
N ALA A 16 3.28 12.97 7.74
CA ALA A 16 2.82 12.30 8.96
C ALA A 16 1.92 11.10 8.69
N LEU A 17 1.17 11.10 7.59
CA LEU A 17 0.30 10.00 7.19
C LEU A 17 1.08 8.82 6.60
N VAL A 18 2.22 9.06 5.94
CA VAL A 18 3.05 7.99 5.35
C VAL A 18 3.40 6.87 6.34
N PRO A 19 4.00 7.14 7.52
CA PRO A 19 4.35 6.07 8.45
C PRO A 19 3.13 5.32 8.99
N LEU A 20 2.00 6.00 9.17
CA LEU A 20 0.76 5.38 9.62
C LEU A 20 0.18 4.45 8.54
N MET A 21 0.21 4.85 7.28
CA MET A 21 -0.20 4.03 6.15
C MET A 21 0.74 2.83 5.95
N MET A 22 2.05 3.01 6.16
CA MET A 22 3.04 1.90 6.12
C MET A 22 2.81 0.90 7.24
N ALA A 23 2.52 1.36 8.46
CA ALA A 23 2.20 0.49 9.59
C ALA A 23 0.90 -0.30 9.35
N ALA A 24 -0.14 0.37 8.82
CA ALA A 24 -1.39 -0.29 8.46
C ALA A 24 -1.20 -1.35 7.36
N ALA A 25 -0.38 -1.05 6.33
CA ALA A 25 -0.06 -1.99 5.27
C ALA A 25 0.78 -3.19 5.76
N ALA A 26 1.71 -2.97 6.70
CA ALA A 26 2.49 -4.03 7.33
C ALA A 26 1.61 -4.94 8.20
N TRP A 27 0.66 -4.36 8.94
CA TRP A 27 -0.33 -5.12 9.69
C TRP A 27 -1.25 -5.93 8.76
N ALA A 28 -1.70 -5.34 7.64
CA ALA A 28 -2.48 -6.05 6.63
C ALA A 28 -1.71 -7.22 6.01
N LEU A 29 -0.39 -7.08 5.80
CA LEU A 29 0.47 -8.15 5.32
C LEU A 29 0.55 -9.31 6.34
N GLN A 30 0.70 -9.02 7.63
CA GLN A 30 0.71 -10.04 8.69
C GLN A 30 -0.62 -10.81 8.74
N MET A 31 -1.75 -10.09 8.66
CA MET A 31 -3.07 -10.71 8.60
C MET A 31 -3.24 -11.57 7.35
N ALA A 32 -2.78 -11.10 6.19
CA ALA A 32 -2.82 -11.85 4.94
C ALA A 32 -2.00 -13.15 5.02
N CYS A 33 -0.82 -13.12 5.65
CA CYS A 33 -0.01 -14.32 5.91
C CYS A 33 -0.75 -15.31 6.80
N GLY A 34 -1.37 -14.82 7.89
CA GLY A 34 -2.19 -15.63 8.79
C GLY A 34 -3.37 -16.30 8.09
N PHE A 35 -4.09 -15.58 7.22
CA PHE A 35 -5.18 -16.16 6.41
C PHE A 35 -4.69 -17.20 5.40
N CYS A 36 -3.47 -17.02 4.87
CA CYS A 36 -2.86 -17.96 3.94
C CYS A 36 -2.13 -19.13 4.62
N SER A 37 -2.26 -19.29 5.95
CA SER A 37 -1.57 -20.32 6.74
C SER A 37 -0.05 -20.30 6.60
N VAL A 38 0.53 -19.11 6.39
CA VAL A 38 1.97 -18.86 6.35
C VAL A 38 2.38 -18.22 7.66
N ASP A 39 3.53 -18.62 8.21
CA ASP A 39 4.06 -18.04 9.44
C ASP A 39 4.20 -16.52 9.29
N PRO A 40 3.51 -15.72 10.13
CA PRO A 40 3.52 -14.28 9.98
C PRO A 40 4.89 -13.71 10.36
N PRO A 41 5.46 -12.81 9.54
CA PRO A 41 6.73 -12.17 9.86
C PRO A 41 6.60 -11.21 11.04
N GLU A 42 7.70 -10.96 11.75
CA GLU A 42 7.78 -9.91 12.76
C GLU A 42 7.40 -8.54 12.18
N PHE A 43 6.84 -7.65 13.01
CA PHE A 43 6.31 -6.36 12.54
C PHE A 43 7.34 -5.53 11.78
N TRP A 44 8.57 -5.46 12.28
CA TRP A 44 9.64 -4.72 11.62
C TRP A 44 10.02 -5.33 10.27
N HIS A 45 9.99 -6.66 10.15
CA HIS A 45 10.24 -7.34 8.88
C HIS A 45 9.09 -7.15 7.88
N ALA A 46 7.84 -7.10 8.37
CA ALA A 46 6.68 -6.74 7.56
C ALA A 46 6.78 -5.30 7.05
N VAL A 47 7.19 -4.35 7.91
CA VAL A 47 7.39 -2.94 7.54
C VAL A 47 8.47 -2.80 6.47
N THR A 48 9.63 -3.44 6.63
CA THR A 48 10.70 -3.37 5.62
C THR A 48 10.25 -3.98 4.30
N THR A 49 9.51 -5.09 4.32
CA THR A 49 8.95 -5.72 3.11
C THR A 49 7.99 -4.76 2.39
N VAL A 50 7.09 -4.10 3.11
CA VAL A 50 6.17 -3.10 2.54
C VAL A 50 6.92 -1.90 1.95
N VAL A 51 7.98 -1.44 2.61
CA VAL A 51 8.83 -0.35 2.08
C VAL A 51 9.52 -0.78 0.79
N ILE A 52 10.06 -1.99 0.72
CA ILE A 52 10.68 -2.54 -0.51
C ILE A 52 9.63 -2.63 -1.62
N ILE A 53 8.43 -3.15 -1.34
CA ILE A 53 7.32 -3.19 -2.30
C ILE A 53 7.02 -1.78 -2.83
N ALA A 54 6.93 -0.78 -1.96
CA ALA A 54 6.65 0.60 -2.36
C ALA A 54 7.76 1.17 -3.27
N VAL A 55 9.03 0.93 -2.93
CA VAL A 55 10.18 1.36 -3.73
C VAL A 55 10.19 0.67 -5.10
N VAL A 56 10.00 -0.65 -5.14
CA VAL A 56 9.97 -1.43 -6.39
C VAL A 56 8.85 -0.95 -7.30
N ASN A 57 7.66 -0.71 -6.74
CA ASN A 57 6.53 -0.19 -7.52
C ASN A 57 6.76 1.25 -8.00
N ALA A 58 7.42 2.10 -7.20
CA ALA A 58 7.77 3.46 -7.60
C ALA A 58 8.80 3.46 -8.75
N VAL A 59 9.84 2.63 -8.65
CA VAL A 59 10.85 2.45 -9.71
C VAL A 59 10.20 1.88 -10.97
N LEU A 60 9.35 0.87 -10.84
CA LEU A 60 8.63 0.28 -11.97
C LEU A 60 7.76 1.32 -12.68
N ARG A 61 7.02 2.15 -11.93
CA ARG A 61 6.24 3.26 -12.50
C ARG A 61 7.12 4.27 -13.23
N PHE A 62 8.24 4.65 -12.63
CA PHE A 62 9.18 5.58 -13.27
C PHE A 62 9.73 5.00 -14.58
N LEU A 63 10.12 3.73 -14.59
CA LEU A 63 10.61 3.05 -15.79
C LEU A 63 9.54 2.96 -16.88
N LEU A 64 8.32 2.56 -16.52
CA LEU A 64 7.18 2.48 -17.45
C LEU A 64 6.86 3.85 -18.05
N GLN A 65 6.89 4.92 -17.24
CA GLN A 65 6.68 6.30 -17.70
C GLN A 65 7.81 6.78 -18.62
N SER A 66 9.05 6.42 -18.34
CA SER A 66 10.21 6.83 -19.16
C SER A 66 10.33 6.09 -20.50
N SER A 67 9.66 4.93 -20.64
CA SER A 67 9.79 4.07 -21.81
C SER A 67 8.67 4.27 -22.84
N ASP A 68 7.78 5.26 -22.66
CA ASP A 68 6.55 5.47 -23.44
C ASP A 68 5.74 4.16 -23.63
N ALA A 69 5.84 3.24 -22.66
CA ALA A 69 5.08 2.01 -22.69
C ALA A 69 3.60 2.37 -22.52
N ASP A 70 2.80 2.09 -23.55
CA ASP A 70 1.37 2.40 -23.60
C ASP A 70 0.69 2.18 -22.24
N TYR A 71 -0.12 3.16 -21.82
CA TYR A 71 -0.87 3.14 -20.57
C TYR A 71 -2.04 2.14 -20.65
N GLY A 72 -1.73 0.88 -20.89
CA GLY A 72 -2.69 -0.23 -20.88
C GLY A 72 -2.92 -0.78 -19.48
N MET A 73 -4.00 -1.56 -19.33
CA MET A 73 -4.32 -2.23 -18.06
C MET A 73 -3.17 -3.11 -17.53
N ALA A 74 -2.33 -3.65 -18.42
CA ALA A 74 -1.20 -4.48 -18.06
C ALA A 74 -0.11 -3.70 -17.29
N SER A 75 0.28 -2.51 -17.77
CA SER A 75 1.33 -1.70 -17.15
C SER A 75 0.84 -1.01 -15.86
N MET A 76 -0.43 -0.63 -15.80
CA MET A 76 -1.01 0.04 -14.63
C MET A 76 -1.38 -0.89 -13.47
N TYR A 77 -1.80 -2.13 -13.75
CA TYR A 77 -2.35 -3.02 -12.72
C TYR A 77 -1.62 -4.35 -12.62
N VAL A 78 -1.26 -4.99 -13.74
CA VAL A 78 -0.68 -6.35 -13.72
C VAL A 78 0.80 -6.31 -13.31
N ALA A 79 1.59 -5.45 -13.94
CA ALA A 79 3.01 -5.30 -13.64
C ALA A 79 3.30 -4.98 -12.15
N PRO A 80 2.63 -4.00 -11.50
CA PRO A 80 2.85 -3.75 -10.08
C PRO A 80 2.40 -4.91 -9.18
N LEU A 81 1.36 -5.64 -9.58
CA LEU A 81 0.86 -6.78 -8.81
C LEU A 81 1.84 -7.96 -8.87
N VAL A 82 2.40 -8.24 -10.05
CA VAL A 82 3.47 -9.24 -10.23
C VAL A 82 4.74 -8.82 -9.46
N ALA A 83 5.13 -7.55 -9.52
CA ALA A 83 6.29 -7.05 -8.78
C ALA A 83 6.10 -7.21 -7.27
N THR A 84 4.91 -6.92 -6.76
CA THR A 84 4.56 -7.11 -5.35
C THR A 84 4.62 -8.58 -4.95
N GLY A 85 4.04 -9.47 -5.75
CA GLY A 85 4.11 -10.92 -5.53
C GLY A 85 5.53 -11.47 -5.55
N ALA A 86 6.38 -10.96 -6.46
CA ALA A 86 7.79 -11.33 -6.52
C ALA A 86 8.54 -10.93 -5.25
N VAL A 87 8.36 -9.69 -4.77
CA VAL A 87 8.97 -9.23 -3.52
C VAL A 87 8.51 -10.09 -2.33
N ILE A 88 7.22 -10.41 -2.26
CA ILE A 88 6.67 -11.26 -1.18
C ILE A 88 7.27 -12.68 -1.24
N SER A 89 7.41 -13.27 -2.44
CA SER A 89 8.01 -14.59 -2.60
C SER A 89 9.50 -14.65 -2.23
N LEU A 90 10.21 -13.53 -2.33
CA LEU A 90 11.63 -13.42 -1.97
C LEU A 90 11.83 -13.07 -0.49
N SER A 91 10.87 -12.36 0.10
CA SER A 91 10.98 -11.84 1.47
C SER A 91 10.40 -12.79 2.51
N LEU A 92 9.40 -13.61 2.13
CA LEU A 92 8.73 -14.55 3.01
C LEU A 92 9.03 -16.00 2.59
N PRO A 93 9.00 -16.96 3.53
CA PRO A 93 9.12 -18.39 3.23
C PRO A 93 7.83 -18.94 2.60
N ALA A 94 7.38 -18.32 1.50
CA ALA A 94 6.17 -18.68 0.76
C ALA A 94 6.53 -19.06 -0.67
N GLY A 95 5.90 -20.13 -1.19
CA GLY A 95 6.02 -20.48 -2.61
C GLY A 95 5.40 -19.40 -3.51
N PRO A 96 5.74 -19.35 -4.82
CA PRO A 96 5.29 -18.29 -5.72
C PRO A 96 3.76 -18.23 -5.86
N PHE A 97 3.07 -19.37 -5.82
CA PHE A 97 1.60 -19.41 -5.83
C PHE A 97 1.00 -18.82 -4.55
N THR A 98 1.57 -19.16 -3.39
CA THR A 98 1.14 -18.63 -2.09
C THR A 98 1.45 -17.14 -1.95
N ALA A 99 2.55 -16.66 -2.53
CA ALA A 99 2.87 -15.23 -2.57
C ALA A 99 1.82 -14.43 -3.36
N MET A 100 1.32 -14.99 -4.47
CA MET A 100 0.24 -14.36 -5.24
C MET A 100 -1.08 -14.34 -4.46
N THR A 101 -1.42 -15.40 -3.72
CA THR A 101 -2.61 -15.39 -2.86
C THR A 101 -2.48 -14.37 -1.72
N ILE A 102 -1.30 -14.28 -1.09
CA ILE A 102 -1.03 -13.26 -0.05
C ILE A 102 -1.18 -11.86 -0.64
N THR A 103 -0.64 -11.61 -1.84
CA THR A 103 -0.76 -10.31 -2.53
C THR A 103 -2.23 -9.92 -2.74
N VAL A 104 -3.06 -10.86 -3.18
CA VAL A 104 -4.49 -10.63 -3.40
C VAL A 104 -5.23 -10.35 -2.09
N VAL A 105 -4.97 -11.15 -1.04
CA VAL A 105 -5.60 -10.95 0.29
C VAL A 105 -5.16 -9.63 0.91
N GLN A 106 -3.87 -9.30 0.85
CA GLN A 106 -3.34 -8.03 1.32
C GLN A 106 -3.97 -6.86 0.55
N GLY A 107 -4.08 -6.96 -0.78
CA GLY A 107 -4.74 -5.95 -1.60
C GLY A 107 -6.20 -5.73 -1.19
N PHE A 108 -6.93 -6.82 -0.90
CA PHE A 108 -8.30 -6.74 -0.42
C PHE A 108 -8.40 -6.10 0.97
N LEU A 109 -7.53 -6.48 1.91
CA LEU A 109 -7.48 -5.87 3.25
C LEU A 109 -7.13 -4.38 3.18
N CYS A 110 -6.15 -4.00 2.37
CA CYS A 110 -5.80 -2.59 2.13
C CYS A 110 -6.99 -1.82 1.52
N ALA A 111 -7.73 -2.42 0.58
CA ALA A 111 -8.93 -1.81 0.02
C ALA A 111 -10.03 -1.62 1.08
N LEU A 112 -10.25 -2.60 1.95
CA LEU A 112 -11.20 -2.49 3.06
C LEU A 112 -10.80 -1.39 4.05
N ILE A 113 -9.51 -1.31 4.42
CA ILE A 113 -8.99 -0.24 5.27
C ILE A 113 -9.24 1.13 4.62
N TYR A 114 -8.96 1.26 3.32
CA TYR A 114 -9.19 2.48 2.58
C TYR A 114 -10.68 2.88 2.55
N PHE A 115 -11.58 1.93 2.26
CA PHE A 115 -13.02 2.19 2.28
C PHE A 115 -13.52 2.57 3.68
N GLY A 116 -13.03 1.90 4.72
CA GLY A 116 -13.34 2.21 6.11
C GLY A 116 -12.89 3.62 6.50
N LEU A 117 -11.65 4.00 6.17
CA LEU A 117 -11.12 5.35 6.40
C LEU A 117 -11.90 6.42 5.64
N ARG A 118 -12.25 6.15 4.38
CA ARG A 118 -13.06 7.07 3.56
C ARG A 118 -14.45 7.26 4.17
N TRP A 119 -15.09 6.18 4.62
CA TRP A 119 -16.38 6.26 5.29
C TRP A 119 -16.28 7.04 6.61
N LEU A 120 -15.26 6.77 7.42
CA LEU A 120 -14.99 7.52 8.66
C LEU A 120 -14.82 9.02 8.37
N GLN A 121 -14.08 9.39 7.33
CA GLN A 121 -13.92 10.78 6.90
C GLN A 121 -15.28 11.42 6.57
N THR A 122 -16.15 10.72 5.83
CA THR A 122 -17.49 11.25 5.50
C THR A 122 -18.36 11.44 6.74
N VAL A 123 -18.28 10.53 7.72
CA VAL A 123 -19.04 10.62 8.98
C VAL A 123 -18.54 11.79 9.83
N VAL A 124 -17.23 11.97 9.96
CA VAL A 124 -16.62 13.08 10.71
C VAL A 124 -16.96 14.42 10.07
N ALA A 125 -16.88 14.53 8.75
CA ALA A 125 -17.27 15.75 8.05
C ALA A 125 -18.76 16.08 8.26
N ALA A 126 -19.63 15.06 8.23
CA ALA A 126 -21.06 15.23 8.46
C ALA A 126 -21.37 15.66 9.91
N SER A 127 -20.69 15.12 10.91
CA SER A 127 -20.91 15.49 12.32
C SER A 127 -20.38 16.87 12.67
N ILE A 128 -19.33 17.35 12.01
CA ILE A 128 -18.83 18.72 12.16
C ILE A 128 -19.79 19.75 11.53
N MET A 129 -20.47 19.43 10.42
CA MET A 129 -21.44 20.34 9.80
C MET A 129 -22.76 20.46 10.59
N LEU A 130 -23.03 19.53 11.50
CA LEU A 130 -24.22 19.53 12.36
C LEU A 130 -24.00 20.24 13.70
N LEU A 131 -22.77 20.69 13.99
CA LEU A 131 -22.36 21.47 15.15
C LEU A 131 -22.21 22.95 14.77
#